data_AF-A0AA87Z9J4-F1
#
_entry.id   AF-A0AA87Z9J4-F1
#
_cell.length_a   1.000
_cell.length_b   1.000
_cell.length_c   1.000
_cell.angle_alpha   90.00
_cell.angle_beta   90.00
_cell.angle_gamma   90.00
#
_symmetry.space_group_name_H-M   'P 1'
#
loop_
_entity.id
_entity.type
_entity.pdbx_description
1 polymer ?
#
loop_
_entity_poly.entity_id
_entity_poly.type
_entity_poly.pdbx_seq_one_letter_code
_entity_poly.pdbx_strand_id
1 'polypeptide(L)'
;MKEVEAEMANTAEWERRPTQERQERTRLFHSQENIIRIDMELANEEVSMLEFSSEQITAPFLLPEMVERVASMLSYFLLQLVGPQRKSLTLKDPEKYEFRPKELLKQIVQIYVHLARGDTENIFPAAISKDGRSYNDQLFTAAADVLRRIGENGRIIQEFVELGAKAKVAASEAMDTEATLGEIPDEFLDPIQTDPFNRSHLTADMLIPDTELKARIEEFIRSQELKRQGEGLSTQSSKETIQTKDGKMLID
;
A
#
# COMPACT_ATOMS: atom_id res chain seq x y z
N MET A 1 -18.33 11.67 4.06
CA MET A 1 -19.13 10.77 4.92
C MET A 1 -18.73 10.80 6.40
N LYS A 2 -17.52 10.37 6.82
CA LYS A 2 -17.11 10.34 8.26
C LYS A 2 -17.22 11.67 9.01
N GLU A 3 -16.88 12.78 8.36
CA GLU A 3 -16.96 14.12 8.95
C GLU A 3 -18.42 14.52 9.23
N VAL A 4 -19.30 14.37 8.22
CA VAL A 4 -20.73 14.65 8.34
C VAL A 4 -21.38 13.72 9.38
N GLU A 5 -20.97 12.45 9.44
CA GLU A 5 -21.41 11.49 10.45
C GLU A 5 -20.98 11.90 11.88
N ALA A 6 -19.75 12.41 12.04
CA ALA A 6 -19.26 12.91 13.33
C ALA A 6 -20.01 14.17 13.78
N GLU A 7 -20.30 15.07 12.84
CA GLU A 7 -21.08 16.28 13.10
C GLU A 7 -22.53 15.96 13.48
N MET A 8 -23.17 14.98 12.82
CA MET A 8 -24.52 14.52 13.15
C MET A 8 -24.56 13.78 14.49
N ALA A 9 -23.48 13.10 14.89
CA ALA A 9 -23.38 12.43 16.18
C ALA A 9 -23.22 13.42 17.36
N ASN A 10 -22.69 14.62 17.13
CA ASN A 10 -22.62 15.68 18.14
C ASN A 10 -23.95 16.45 18.22
N THR A 11 -24.94 15.89 18.91
CA THR A 11 -26.31 16.43 18.99
C THR A 11 -26.34 17.89 19.46
N ALA A 12 -25.48 18.29 20.40
CA ALA A 12 -25.44 19.65 20.94
C ALA A 12 -24.96 20.70 19.92
N GLU A 13 -23.95 20.38 19.09
CA GLU A 13 -23.51 21.26 18.01
C GLU A 13 -24.43 21.17 16.79
N TRP A 14 -24.99 19.99 16.51
CA TRP A 14 -25.92 19.77 15.44
C TRP A 14 -27.18 20.61 15.61
N GLU A 15 -27.80 20.59 16.80
CA GLU A 15 -29.03 21.35 17.09
C GLU A 15 -28.84 22.87 17.08
N ARG A 16 -27.60 23.36 17.27
CA ARG A 16 -27.27 24.78 17.14
C ARG A 16 -27.28 25.27 15.70
N ARG A 17 -27.21 24.37 14.72
CA ARG A 17 -27.19 24.75 13.30
C ARG A 17 -28.59 25.13 12.78
N PRO A 18 -28.67 26.08 11.84
CA PRO A 18 -29.92 26.41 11.17
C PRO A 18 -30.60 25.18 10.55
N THR A 19 -31.92 25.14 10.59
CA THR A 19 -32.70 23.99 10.06
C THR A 19 -32.42 23.72 8.59
N GLN A 20 -32.20 24.76 7.78
CA GLN A 20 -31.87 24.62 6.36
C GLN A 20 -30.52 23.92 6.15
N GLU A 21 -29.50 24.31 6.91
CA GLU A 21 -28.15 23.71 6.85
C GLU A 21 -28.19 22.24 7.28
N ARG A 22 -28.94 21.92 8.35
CA ARG A 22 -29.14 20.53 8.79
C ARG A 22 -29.79 19.68 7.71
N GLN A 23 -30.83 20.19 7.05
CA GLN A 23 -31.52 19.48 5.97
C GLN A 23 -30.60 19.22 4.77
N GLU A 24 -29.83 20.23 4.35
CA GLU A 24 -28.90 20.10 3.22
C GLU A 24 -27.80 19.07 3.52
N ARG A 25 -27.17 19.16 4.70
CA ARG A 25 -26.14 18.21 5.13
C ARG A 25 -26.68 16.79 5.30
N THR A 26 -27.90 16.63 5.81
CA THR A 26 -28.56 15.32 5.92
C THR A 26 -28.84 14.71 4.54
N ARG A 27 -29.30 15.53 3.58
CA ARG A 27 -29.50 15.09 2.20
C ARG A 27 -28.18 14.68 1.54
N LEU A 28 -27.12 15.48 1.73
CA LEU A 28 -25.80 15.15 1.22
C LEU A 28 -25.28 13.84 1.83
N PHE A 29 -25.46 13.66 3.14
CA PHE A 29 -25.09 12.43 3.84
C PHE A 29 -25.77 11.20 3.24
N HIS A 30 -27.10 11.21 3.12
CA HIS A 30 -27.84 10.08 2.54
C HIS A 30 -27.48 9.84 1.06
N SER A 31 -27.23 10.91 0.30
CA SER A 31 -26.76 10.78 -1.08
C SER A 31 -25.40 10.09 -1.16
N GLN A 32 -24.43 10.51 -0.33
CA GLN A 32 -23.11 9.89 -0.27
C GLN A 32 -23.19 8.44 0.22
N GLU A 33 -24.00 8.18 1.24
CA GLU A 33 -24.25 6.85 1.79
C GLU A 33 -24.78 5.89 0.73
N ASN A 34 -25.76 6.33 -0.07
CA ASN A 34 -26.30 5.51 -1.15
C ASN A 34 -25.27 5.26 -2.27
N ILE A 35 -24.47 6.26 -2.64
CA ILE A 35 -23.40 6.10 -3.64
C ILE A 35 -22.38 5.06 -3.16
N ILE A 36 -21.87 5.20 -1.94
CA ILE A 36 -20.88 4.29 -1.37
C ILE A 36 -21.40 2.85 -1.35
N ARG A 37 -22.67 2.65 -0.98
CA ARG A 37 -23.28 1.32 -0.97
C ARG A 37 -23.32 0.72 -2.38
N ILE A 38 -23.77 1.47 -3.38
CA ILE A 38 -23.84 1.00 -4.77
C ILE A 38 -22.44 0.70 -5.31
N ASP A 39 -21.48 1.59 -5.07
CA ASP A 39 -20.10 1.41 -5.53
C ASP A 39 -19.45 0.18 -4.89
N MET A 40 -19.72 -0.07 -3.60
CA MET A 40 -19.22 -1.27 -2.90
C MET A 40 -19.89 -2.55 -3.37
N GLU A 41 -21.20 -2.52 -3.62
CA GLU A 41 -21.93 -3.66 -4.19
C GLU A 41 -21.35 -4.03 -5.56
N LEU A 42 -21.14 -3.03 -6.42
CA LEU A 42 -20.50 -3.23 -7.73
C LEU A 42 -19.06 -3.76 -7.58
N ALA A 43 -18.25 -3.16 -6.70
CA ALA A 43 -16.86 -3.60 -6.50
C ALA A 43 -16.77 -5.05 -6.00
N ASN A 44 -17.69 -5.48 -5.12
CA ASN A 44 -17.75 -6.86 -4.64
C ASN A 44 -18.06 -7.83 -5.79
N GLU A 45 -18.99 -7.47 -6.68
CA GLU A 45 -19.29 -8.27 -7.88
C GLU A 45 -18.11 -8.32 -8.85
N GLU A 46 -17.43 -7.19 -9.08
CA GLU A 46 -16.25 -7.12 -9.95
C GLU A 46 -15.12 -8.02 -9.44
N VAL A 47 -14.83 -7.99 -8.14
CA VAL A 47 -13.79 -8.83 -7.53
C VAL A 47 -14.18 -10.30 -7.55
N SER A 48 -15.45 -10.62 -7.30
CA SER A 48 -15.95 -12.00 -7.40
C SER A 48 -15.84 -12.55 -8.82
N MET A 49 -16.16 -11.73 -9.83
CA MET A 49 -16.00 -12.11 -11.23
C MET A 49 -14.53 -12.27 -11.61
N LEU A 50 -13.63 -11.44 -11.06
CA LEU A 50 -12.20 -11.55 -11.28
C LEU A 50 -11.61 -12.82 -10.63
N GLU A 51 -12.01 -13.12 -9.39
CA GLU A 51 -11.67 -14.36 -8.68
C GLU A 51 -12.07 -15.58 -9.49
N PHE A 52 -13.35 -15.67 -9.88
CA PHE A 52 -13.86 -16.77 -10.70
C PHE A 52 -13.12 -16.87 -12.04
N SER A 53 -12.93 -15.76 -12.74
CA SER A 53 -12.26 -15.78 -14.05
C SER A 53 -10.79 -16.20 -13.94
N SER A 54 -10.10 -15.76 -12.90
CA SER A 54 -8.70 -16.12 -12.64
C SER A 54 -8.51 -17.61 -12.33
N GLU A 55 -9.50 -18.26 -11.69
CA GLU A 55 -9.49 -19.71 -11.46
C GLU A 55 -9.63 -20.48 -12.78
N GLN A 56 -10.48 -19.99 -13.68
CA GLN A 56 -10.81 -20.67 -14.94
C GLN A 56 -9.76 -20.46 -16.03
N ILE A 57 -9.20 -19.25 -16.14
CA ILE A 57 -8.23 -18.91 -17.18
C ILE A 57 -7.25 -17.83 -16.70
N THR A 58 -5.99 -18.19 -16.57
CA THR A 58 -4.92 -17.28 -16.10
C THR A 58 -4.19 -16.57 -17.24
N ALA A 59 -4.16 -17.16 -18.44
CA ALA A 59 -3.33 -16.69 -19.55
C ALA A 59 -3.55 -15.22 -19.94
N PRO A 60 -4.79 -14.67 -20.04
CA PRO A 60 -5.01 -13.26 -20.35
C PRO A 60 -4.44 -12.29 -19.32
N PHE A 61 -4.42 -12.69 -18.04
CA PHE A 61 -3.90 -11.87 -16.94
C PHE A 61 -2.37 -11.87 -16.87
N LEU A 62 -1.74 -12.89 -17.46
CA LEU A 62 -0.29 -13.09 -17.50
C LEU A 62 0.36 -12.57 -18.79
N LEU A 63 -0.40 -11.93 -19.69
CA LEU A 63 0.17 -11.26 -20.85
C LEU A 63 1.12 -10.12 -20.39
N PRO A 64 2.22 -9.83 -21.12
CA PRO A 64 3.18 -8.80 -20.74
C PRO A 64 2.55 -7.43 -20.48
N GLU A 65 1.50 -7.07 -21.23
CA GLU A 65 0.80 -5.79 -21.10
C GLU A 65 -0.17 -5.78 -19.91
N MET A 66 -0.56 -6.94 -19.39
CA MET A 66 -1.58 -7.10 -18.35
C MET A 66 -0.97 -7.39 -16.99
N VAL A 67 0.07 -8.23 -16.94
CA VAL A 67 0.62 -8.77 -15.70
C VAL A 67 1.07 -7.68 -14.73
N GLU A 68 1.72 -6.62 -15.21
CA GLU A 68 2.17 -5.51 -14.38
C GLU A 68 0.99 -4.69 -13.82
N ARG A 69 -0.07 -4.51 -14.61
CA ARG A 69 -1.28 -3.79 -14.18
C ARG A 69 -2.05 -4.57 -13.13
N VAL A 70 -2.21 -5.87 -13.35
CA VAL A 70 -2.87 -6.79 -12.41
C VAL A 70 -2.08 -6.90 -11.12
N ALA A 71 -0.76 -7.08 -11.21
CA ALA A 71 0.12 -7.12 -10.03
C ALA A 71 0.05 -5.83 -9.21
N SER A 72 0.07 -4.67 -9.86
CA SER A 72 -0.04 -3.36 -9.19
C SER A 72 -1.42 -3.19 -8.52
N MET A 73 -2.50 -3.56 -9.21
CA MET A 73 -3.86 -3.49 -8.67
C MET A 73 -4.04 -4.37 -7.44
N LEU A 74 -3.60 -5.64 -7.50
CA LEU A 74 -3.69 -6.56 -6.37
C LEU A 74 -2.80 -6.09 -5.20
N SER A 75 -1.62 -5.55 -5.49
CA SER A 75 -0.69 -5.06 -4.46
C SER A 75 -1.25 -3.83 -3.74
N TYR A 76 -1.95 -2.97 -4.48
CA TYR A 76 -2.69 -1.85 -3.90
C TYR A 76 -3.82 -2.35 -2.99
N PHE A 77 -4.63 -3.32 -3.40
CA PHE A 77 -5.67 -3.89 -2.53
C PHE A 77 -5.07 -4.51 -1.25
N LEU A 78 -3.98 -5.26 -1.38
CA LEU A 78 -3.29 -5.85 -0.24
C LEU A 78 -2.82 -4.75 0.73
N LEU A 79 -2.18 -3.69 0.23
CA LEU A 79 -1.77 -2.54 1.02
C LEU A 79 -2.95 -1.87 1.75
N GLN A 80 -4.09 -1.69 1.08
CA GLN A 80 -5.27 -1.07 1.69
C GLN A 80 -5.89 -1.95 2.79
N LEU A 81 -5.92 -3.27 2.59
CA LEU A 81 -6.59 -4.21 3.50
C LEU A 81 -5.75 -4.57 4.73
N VAL A 82 -4.43 -4.74 4.55
CA VAL A 82 -3.55 -5.20 5.64
C VAL A 82 -2.49 -4.18 6.07
N GLY A 83 -2.26 -3.14 5.25
CA GLY A 83 -1.27 -2.10 5.53
C GLY A 83 -1.72 -1.05 6.56
N PRO A 84 -0.89 -0.02 6.79
CA PRO A 84 -1.15 1.02 7.79
C PRO A 84 -2.43 1.82 7.49
N GLN A 85 -2.81 1.90 6.21
CA GLN A 85 -4.00 2.60 5.75
C GLN A 85 -5.31 1.91 6.11
N ARG A 86 -5.31 0.66 6.62
CA ARG A 86 -6.56 -0.05 7.00
C ARG A 86 -7.45 0.74 7.97
N LYS A 87 -6.86 1.61 8.80
CA LYS A 87 -7.60 2.49 9.74
C LYS A 87 -8.46 3.52 9.02
N SER A 88 -8.03 3.96 7.83
CA SER A 88 -8.79 4.90 7.00
C SER A 88 -10.09 4.29 6.49
N LEU A 89 -10.13 2.96 6.33
CA LEU A 89 -11.28 2.17 5.87
C LEU A 89 -12.23 1.70 6.99
N THR A 90 -11.95 2.04 8.25
CA THR A 90 -12.82 1.63 9.36
C THR A 90 -14.14 2.40 9.32
N LEU A 91 -15.26 1.70 9.13
CA LEU A 91 -16.62 2.23 9.19
C LEU A 91 -17.29 1.79 10.49
N LYS A 92 -18.23 2.58 11.03
CA LYS A 92 -18.97 2.20 12.24
C LYS A 92 -19.86 0.97 12.02
N ASP A 93 -20.49 0.92 10.86
CA ASP A 93 -21.35 -0.19 10.42
C ASP A 93 -20.95 -0.60 8.99
N PRO A 94 -19.92 -1.45 8.83
CA PRO A 94 -19.43 -1.86 7.51
C PRO A 94 -20.46 -2.65 6.70
N GLU A 95 -21.29 -3.46 7.36
CA GLU A 95 -22.26 -4.33 6.71
C GLU A 95 -23.34 -3.52 5.98
N LYS A 96 -23.75 -2.38 6.54
CA LYS A 96 -24.67 -1.44 5.88
C LYS A 96 -24.21 -0.99 4.48
N TYR A 97 -22.90 -0.95 4.26
CA TYR A 97 -22.30 -0.53 2.99
C TYR A 97 -21.78 -1.71 2.18
N GLU A 98 -22.16 -2.95 2.53
CA GLU A 98 -21.63 -4.19 1.94
C GLU A 98 -20.10 -4.30 2.00
N PHE A 99 -19.45 -3.59 2.92
CA PHE A 99 -18.00 -3.61 3.05
C PHE A 99 -17.56 -4.77 3.93
N ARG A 100 -17.09 -5.86 3.29
CA ARG A 100 -16.64 -7.09 3.95
C ARG A 100 -15.14 -7.31 3.76
N PRO A 101 -14.26 -6.57 4.47
CA PRO A 101 -12.82 -6.54 4.21
C PRO A 101 -12.12 -7.89 4.37
N LYS A 102 -12.65 -8.77 5.23
CA LYS A 102 -12.11 -10.13 5.43
C LYS A 102 -12.39 -11.02 4.22
N GLU A 103 -13.59 -10.94 3.67
CA GLU A 103 -13.97 -11.68 2.47
C GLU A 103 -13.19 -11.14 1.27
N LEU A 104 -13.14 -9.81 1.12
CA LEU A 104 -12.37 -9.18 0.06
C LEU A 104 -10.89 -9.59 0.09
N LEU A 105 -10.26 -9.60 1.28
CA LEU A 105 -8.88 -10.08 1.41
C LEU A 105 -8.71 -11.53 0.95
N LYS A 106 -9.67 -12.39 1.30
CA LYS A 106 -9.68 -13.79 0.87
C LYS A 106 -9.75 -13.90 -0.65
N GLN A 107 -10.65 -13.17 -1.31
CA GLN A 107 -10.79 -13.19 -2.78
C GLN A 107 -9.52 -12.67 -3.47
N ILE A 108 -8.96 -11.56 -2.97
CA ILE A 108 -7.73 -10.98 -3.50
C ILE A 108 -6.56 -11.98 -3.38
N VAL A 109 -6.41 -12.67 -2.25
CA VAL A 109 -5.37 -13.69 -2.08
C VAL A 109 -5.61 -14.91 -2.96
N GLN A 110 -6.86 -15.32 -3.17
CA GLN A 110 -7.18 -16.39 -4.12
C GLN A 110 -6.76 -16.01 -5.55
N ILE A 111 -7.04 -14.79 -5.99
CA ILE A 111 -6.59 -14.30 -7.31
C ILE A 111 -5.06 -14.38 -7.42
N TYR A 112 -4.31 -13.92 -6.41
CA TYR A 112 -2.83 -14.07 -6.40
C TYR A 112 -2.39 -15.52 -6.60
N VAL A 113 -3.02 -16.46 -5.89
CA VAL A 113 -2.68 -17.88 -5.95
C VAL A 113 -3.08 -18.48 -7.31
N HIS A 114 -4.23 -18.13 -7.87
CA HIS A 114 -4.64 -18.58 -9.20
C HIS A 114 -3.63 -18.15 -10.26
N LEU A 115 -3.25 -16.88 -10.26
CA LEU A 115 -2.27 -16.35 -11.21
C LEU A 115 -0.90 -17.00 -11.03
N ALA A 116 -0.44 -17.21 -9.79
CA ALA A 116 0.81 -17.90 -9.51
C ALA A 116 0.81 -19.38 -9.96
N ARG A 117 -0.32 -20.07 -9.88
CA ARG A 117 -0.48 -21.45 -10.40
C ARG A 117 -0.43 -21.50 -11.93
N GLY A 118 -0.99 -20.48 -12.58
CA GLY A 118 -1.01 -20.35 -14.02
C GLY A 118 0.28 -19.81 -14.64
N ASP A 119 1.19 -19.28 -13.82
CA ASP A 119 2.43 -18.64 -14.24
C ASP A 119 3.54 -19.66 -14.51
N THR A 120 3.54 -20.22 -15.73
CA THR A 120 4.55 -21.17 -16.18
C THR A 120 5.92 -20.54 -16.42
N GLU A 121 5.97 -19.23 -16.68
CA GLU A 121 7.20 -18.49 -17.01
C GLU A 121 7.80 -17.79 -15.78
N ASN A 122 7.15 -17.87 -14.62
CA ASN A 122 7.56 -17.23 -13.37
C ASN A 122 7.73 -15.69 -13.51
N ILE A 123 6.88 -15.07 -14.33
CA ILE A 123 6.90 -13.62 -14.60
C ILE A 123 6.13 -12.81 -13.56
N PHE A 124 5.15 -13.41 -12.90
CA PHE A 124 4.25 -12.71 -11.97
C PHE A 124 4.96 -12.25 -10.69
N PRO A 125 5.87 -13.04 -10.05
CA PRO A 125 6.64 -12.55 -8.90
C PRO A 125 7.47 -11.30 -9.21
N ALA A 126 8.07 -11.22 -10.41
CA ALA A 126 8.83 -10.06 -10.85
C ALA A 126 7.91 -8.86 -11.14
N ALA A 127 6.72 -9.08 -11.68
CA ALA A 127 5.73 -8.03 -11.86
C ALA A 127 5.24 -7.45 -10.52
N ILE A 128 5.09 -8.30 -9.49
CA ILE A 128 4.74 -7.87 -8.13
C ILE A 128 5.85 -7.00 -7.53
N SER A 129 7.12 -7.41 -7.63
CA SER A 129 8.23 -6.67 -7.02
C SER A 129 8.55 -5.34 -7.71
N LYS A 130 8.20 -5.20 -8.99
CA LYS A 130 8.34 -3.95 -9.74
C LYS A 130 7.43 -2.81 -9.25
N ASP A 131 6.32 -3.10 -8.55
CA ASP A 131 5.45 -2.05 -8.02
C ASP A 131 6.05 -1.39 -6.77
N GLY A 132 6.99 -0.46 -6.97
CA GLY A 132 7.64 0.25 -5.87
C GLY A 132 6.73 1.13 -5.01
N ARG A 133 5.44 1.29 -5.34
CA ARG A 133 4.49 2.11 -4.58
C ARG A 133 3.70 1.31 -3.55
N SER A 134 3.32 0.08 -3.90
CA SER A 134 2.46 -0.74 -3.06
C SER A 134 3.12 -2.02 -2.57
N TYR A 135 4.17 -2.50 -3.25
CA TYR A 135 4.89 -3.69 -2.83
C TYR A 135 5.61 -3.48 -1.49
N ASN A 136 5.40 -4.41 -0.58
CA ASN A 136 6.15 -4.56 0.65
C ASN A 136 6.07 -6.04 1.08
N ASP A 137 7.23 -6.67 1.28
CA ASP A 137 7.34 -8.09 1.57
C ASP A 137 6.61 -8.49 2.87
N GLN A 138 6.53 -7.58 3.83
CA GLN A 138 5.82 -7.79 5.10
C GLN A 138 4.30 -7.91 4.91
N LEU A 139 3.72 -7.35 3.83
CA LEU A 139 2.27 -7.41 3.58
C LEU A 139 1.81 -8.85 3.35
N PHE A 140 2.62 -9.68 2.69
CA PHE A 140 2.29 -11.09 2.45
C PHE A 140 2.19 -11.87 3.76
N THR A 141 3.11 -11.62 4.69
CA THR A 141 3.11 -12.27 6.01
C THR A 141 1.95 -11.76 6.86
N ALA A 142 1.72 -10.45 6.87
CA ALA A 142 0.61 -9.83 7.60
C ALA A 142 -0.76 -10.34 7.10
N ALA A 143 -0.93 -10.46 5.78
CA ALA A 143 -2.13 -11.02 5.18
C ALA A 143 -2.32 -12.49 5.51
N ALA A 144 -1.26 -13.31 5.43
CA ALA A 144 -1.30 -14.71 5.84
C ALA A 144 -1.76 -14.88 7.30
N ASP A 145 -1.31 -14.02 8.22
CA ASP A 145 -1.73 -14.05 9.62
C ASP A 145 -3.22 -13.69 9.80
N VAL A 146 -3.73 -12.74 9.02
CA VAL A 146 -5.16 -12.42 9.01
C VAL A 146 -5.97 -13.60 8.47
N LEU A 147 -5.54 -14.22 7.37
CA LEU A 147 -6.19 -15.38 6.76
C LEU A 147 -6.25 -16.60 7.71
N ARG A 148 -5.15 -16.87 8.43
CA ARG A 148 -5.13 -17.92 9.46
C ARG A 148 -6.17 -17.68 10.56
N ARG A 149 -6.36 -16.42 10.98
CA ARG A 149 -7.32 -16.05 12.03
C ARG A 149 -8.77 -16.16 11.58
N ILE A 150 -9.06 -15.95 10.30
CA ILE A 150 -10.42 -16.08 9.76
C ILE A 150 -10.75 -17.50 9.30
N GLY A 151 -9.79 -18.43 9.34
CA GLY A 151 -10.00 -19.84 9.04
C GLY A 151 -9.87 -20.21 7.55
N GLU A 152 -9.05 -19.48 6.80
CA GLU A 152 -8.82 -19.76 5.38
C GLU A 152 -8.04 -21.07 5.16
N ASN A 153 -8.14 -21.64 3.95
CA ASN A 153 -7.48 -22.90 3.62
C ASN A 153 -5.95 -22.80 3.77
N GLY A 154 -5.36 -23.67 4.59
CA GLY A 154 -3.92 -23.71 4.85
C GLY A 154 -3.07 -23.88 3.59
N ARG A 155 -3.60 -24.54 2.55
CA ARG A 155 -2.93 -24.68 1.25
C ARG A 155 -2.83 -23.36 0.51
N ILE A 156 -3.92 -22.59 0.45
CA ILE A 156 -3.96 -21.27 -0.19
C ILE A 156 -3.00 -20.32 0.53
N ILE A 157 -3.01 -20.33 1.87
CA ILE A 157 -2.09 -19.52 2.66
C ILE A 157 -0.62 -19.88 2.36
N GLN A 158 -0.31 -21.17 2.28
CA GLN A 158 1.05 -21.64 2.01
C GLN A 158 1.53 -21.19 0.62
N GLU A 159 0.71 -21.41 -0.41
CA GLU A 159 1.03 -21.01 -1.79
C GLU A 159 1.18 -19.48 -1.91
N PHE A 160 0.35 -18.71 -1.19
CA PHE A 160 0.47 -17.25 -1.15
C PHE A 160 1.77 -16.79 -0.47
N VAL A 161 2.17 -17.43 0.62
CA VAL A 161 3.46 -17.13 1.30
C VAL A 161 4.64 -17.48 0.39
N GLU A 162 4.58 -18.59 -0.32
CA GLU A 162 5.61 -18.98 -1.31
C GLU A 162 5.71 -17.96 -2.45
N LEU A 163 4.59 -17.47 -2.96
CA LEU A 163 4.57 -16.38 -3.94
C LEU A 163 5.25 -15.12 -3.39
N GLY A 164 4.93 -14.73 -2.15
CA GLY A 164 5.57 -13.59 -1.49
C GLY A 164 7.09 -13.76 -1.37
N ALA A 165 7.56 -14.97 -1.06
CA ALA A 165 8.98 -15.29 -1.02
C ALA A 165 9.64 -15.18 -2.41
N LYS A 166 8.99 -15.68 -3.46
CA LYS A 166 9.47 -15.51 -4.85
C LYS A 166 9.55 -14.04 -5.26
N ALA A 167 8.54 -13.24 -4.92
CA ALA A 167 8.54 -11.81 -5.20
C ALA A 167 9.69 -11.09 -4.46
N LYS A 168 9.99 -11.49 -3.23
CA LYS A 168 11.12 -10.96 -2.47
C LYS A 168 12.47 -11.30 -3.12
N VAL A 169 12.63 -12.53 -3.61
CA VAL A 169 13.83 -12.92 -4.37
C VAL A 169 13.95 -12.07 -5.64
N ALA A 170 12.87 -11.95 -6.42
CA ALA A 170 12.86 -11.14 -7.64
C ALA A 170 13.17 -9.66 -7.36
N ALA A 171 12.71 -9.11 -6.23
CA ALA A 171 13.07 -7.76 -5.78
C ALA A 171 14.58 -7.64 -5.50
N SER A 172 15.16 -8.60 -4.78
CA SER A 172 16.59 -8.61 -4.47
C SER A 172 17.44 -8.73 -5.73
N GLU A 173 17.09 -9.63 -6.64
CA GLU A 173 17.80 -9.82 -7.92
C GLU A 173 17.75 -8.57 -8.80
N ALA A 174 16.62 -7.85 -8.81
CA ALA A 174 16.51 -6.58 -9.50
C ALA A 174 17.45 -5.51 -8.91
N MET A 175 17.55 -5.41 -7.58
CA MET A 175 18.47 -4.50 -6.90
C MET A 175 19.94 -4.86 -7.15
N ASP A 176 20.29 -6.15 -7.12
CA ASP A 176 21.66 -6.62 -7.39
C ASP A 176 22.05 -6.37 -8.85
N THR A 177 21.10 -6.55 -9.78
CA THR A 177 21.30 -6.25 -11.20
C THR A 177 21.55 -4.75 -11.41
N GLU A 178 20.74 -3.89 -10.78
CA GLU A 178 20.94 -2.44 -10.82
C GLU A 178 22.30 -2.03 -10.25
N ALA A 179 22.70 -2.60 -9.11
CA ALA A 179 24.01 -2.37 -8.51
C ALA A 179 25.18 -2.85 -9.39
N THR A 180 24.99 -3.94 -10.13
CA THR A 180 26.01 -4.51 -11.03
C THR A 180 26.14 -3.72 -12.32
N LEU A 181 25.02 -3.28 -12.88
CA LEU A 181 24.99 -2.48 -14.12
C LEU A 181 25.62 -1.10 -13.91
N GLY A 182 25.62 -0.60 -12.67
CA GLY A 182 26.31 0.63 -12.30
C GLY A 182 25.76 1.86 -13.02
N GLU A 183 26.49 2.98 -12.94
CA GLU A 183 26.16 4.16 -13.74
C GLU A 183 26.51 3.89 -15.22
N ILE A 184 25.60 4.24 -16.12
CA ILE A 184 25.81 4.15 -17.56
C ILE A 184 27.07 4.97 -17.90
N PRO A 185 28.12 4.37 -18.49
CA PRO A 185 29.31 5.12 -18.87
C PRO A 185 28.95 6.24 -19.85
N ASP A 186 29.53 7.43 -19.65
CA ASP A 186 29.23 8.64 -20.44
C ASP A 186 29.33 8.43 -21.97
N GLU A 187 30.15 7.47 -22.40
CA GLU A 187 30.36 7.09 -23.81
C GLU A 187 29.17 6.35 -24.46
N PHE A 188 28.24 5.81 -23.66
CA PHE A 188 27.00 5.16 -24.12
C PHE A 188 25.75 6.01 -23.89
N LEU A 189 25.90 7.21 -23.32
CA LEU A 189 24.82 8.20 -23.29
C LEU A 189 24.57 8.67 -24.73
N ASP A 190 23.35 8.45 -25.21
CA ASP A 190 22.96 8.86 -26.55
C ASP A 190 23.07 10.39 -26.69
N PRO A 191 23.81 10.93 -27.68
CA PRO A 191 23.92 12.36 -27.92
C PRO A 191 22.60 13.07 -28.25
N ILE A 192 21.46 12.37 -28.30
CA ILE A 192 20.15 13.02 -28.47
C ILE A 192 19.84 13.91 -27.28
N GLN A 193 20.29 15.14 -27.44
CA GLN A 193 19.86 16.38 -26.83
C GLN A 193 18.34 16.54 -27.02
N THR A 194 17.53 15.71 -26.36
CA THR A 194 16.08 15.79 -26.40
C THR A 194 15.48 15.65 -25.02
N ASP A 195 14.56 16.55 -24.68
CA ASP A 195 13.79 16.57 -23.44
C ASP A 195 12.93 15.28 -23.34
N PRO A 196 13.03 14.50 -22.25
CA PRO A 196 12.36 13.21 -22.13
C PRO A 196 10.84 13.31 -21.99
N PHE A 197 10.29 14.49 -21.68
CA PHE A 197 8.86 14.70 -21.48
C PHE A 197 8.13 15.20 -22.73
N ASN A 198 8.80 16.01 -23.55
CA ASN A 198 8.18 16.62 -24.74
C ASN A 198 8.94 16.35 -26.05
N ARG A 199 10.09 15.67 -25.99
CA ARG A 199 10.97 15.32 -27.12
C ARG A 199 11.51 16.53 -27.90
N SER A 200 11.45 17.73 -27.33
CA SER A 200 12.06 18.93 -27.90
C SER A 200 13.58 18.88 -27.74
N HIS A 201 14.31 19.62 -28.56
CA HIS A 201 15.77 19.66 -28.46
C HIS A 201 16.22 20.32 -27.16
N LEU A 202 17.02 19.62 -26.34
CA LEU A 202 17.47 20.07 -25.03
C LEU A 202 18.96 19.74 -24.83
N THR A 203 19.77 20.76 -24.57
CA THR A 203 21.21 20.62 -24.30
C THR A 203 21.53 20.95 -22.84
N ALA A 204 22.68 20.50 -22.32
CA ALA A 204 23.05 20.71 -20.92
C ALA A 204 23.15 22.20 -20.52
N ASP A 205 23.52 23.06 -21.46
CA ASP A 205 23.56 24.52 -21.28
C ASP A 205 22.17 25.18 -21.22
N MET A 206 21.11 24.50 -21.68
CA MET A 206 19.72 24.97 -21.55
C MET A 206 19.12 24.69 -20.17
N LEU A 207 19.81 23.93 -19.31
CA LEU A 207 19.33 23.60 -17.97
C LEU A 207 19.45 24.81 -17.04
N ILE A 208 18.32 25.24 -16.49
CA ILE A 208 18.26 26.33 -15.51
C ILE A 208 18.37 25.72 -14.10
N PRO A 209 19.39 26.07 -13.29
CA PRO A 209 19.51 25.57 -11.93
C PRO A 209 18.37 26.06 -11.03
N ASP A 210 17.59 25.13 -10.47
CA ASP A 210 16.58 25.45 -9.46
C ASP A 210 17.20 25.45 -8.05
N THR A 211 17.79 26.58 -7.70
CA THR A 211 18.48 26.76 -6.40
C THR A 211 17.52 26.81 -5.21
N GLU A 212 16.28 27.26 -5.42
CA GLU A 212 15.26 27.32 -4.36
C GLU A 212 14.78 25.92 -3.99
N LEU A 213 14.44 25.10 -4.99
CA LEU A 213 14.04 23.72 -4.76
C LEU A 213 15.17 22.91 -4.13
N LYS A 214 16.42 23.12 -4.57
CA LYS A 214 17.60 22.50 -3.95
C LYS A 214 17.70 22.84 -2.46
N ALA A 215 17.56 24.11 -2.09
CA ALA A 215 17.60 24.53 -0.69
C ALA A 215 16.46 23.88 0.15
N ARG A 216 15.26 23.75 -0.43
CA ARG A 216 14.12 23.06 0.22
C ARG A 216 14.40 21.58 0.44
N ILE A 217 15.03 20.90 -0.53
CA ILE A 217 15.42 19.50 -0.42
C ILE A 217 16.49 19.30 0.65
N GLU A 218 17.53 20.15 0.67
CA GLU A 218 18.58 20.11 1.69
C GLU A 218 18.03 20.30 3.11
N GLU A 219 17.09 21.24 3.26
CA GLU A 219 16.41 21.47 4.54
C GLU A 219 15.56 20.26 4.95
N PHE A 220 14.85 19.66 4.00
CA PHE A 220 14.10 18.43 4.23
C PHE A 220 15.00 17.28 4.68
N ILE A 221 16.13 17.04 3.99
CA ILE A 221 17.09 16.00 4.35
C ILE A 221 17.64 16.23 5.77
N ARG A 222 18.06 17.46 6.09
CA ARG A 222 18.50 17.82 7.46
C ARG A 222 17.43 17.53 8.51
N SER A 223 16.17 17.86 8.21
CA SER A 223 15.05 17.61 9.13
C SER A 223 14.79 16.11 9.37
N GLN A 224 15.01 15.26 8.36
CA GLN A 224 14.85 13.81 8.47
C GLN A 224 16.01 13.17 9.24
N GLU A 225 17.24 13.64 9.01
CA GLU A 225 18.44 13.19 9.75
C GLU A 225 18.30 13.47 11.26
N LEU A 226 17.82 14.67 11.61
CA LEU A 226 17.55 15.08 12.99
C LEU A 226 16.45 14.24 13.65
N LYS A 227 15.38 13.89 12.91
CA LYS A 227 14.34 12.98 13.41
C LYS A 227 14.89 11.58 13.68
N ARG A 228 15.70 11.03 12.76
CA ARG A 228 16.36 9.72 12.96
C ARG A 228 17.30 9.71 14.15
N GLN A 229 18.06 10.78 14.40
CA GLN A 229 18.93 10.88 15.58
C GLN A 229 18.15 11.09 16.88
N GLY A 230 17.05 11.87 16.86
CA GLY A 230 16.17 12.07 18.02
C GLY A 230 15.47 10.80 18.50
N GLU A 231 15.05 9.93 17.58
CA GLU A 231 14.47 8.62 17.89
C GLU A 231 15.51 7.65 18.52
N GLY A 232 16.79 7.78 18.15
CA GLY A 232 17.91 7.04 18.73
C GLY A 232 18.27 7.45 20.16
N LEU A 233 18.14 8.74 20.52
CA LEU A 233 18.37 9.21 21.89
C LEU A 233 17.19 8.92 22.84
N SER A 234 15.95 8.99 22.34
CA SER A 234 14.75 8.71 23.15
C SER A 234 14.66 7.23 23.59
N THR A 235 15.20 6.33 22.76
CA THR A 235 15.31 4.90 23.07
C THR A 235 16.43 4.56 24.08
N GLN A 236 17.46 5.41 24.22
CA GLN A 236 18.52 5.23 25.24
C GLN A 236 18.17 5.84 26.61
N SER A 237 17.53 7.02 26.65
CA SER A 237 17.11 7.65 27.93
C SER A 237 16.07 6.81 28.70
N SER A 238 15.30 5.98 27.99
CA SER A 238 14.33 5.05 28.59
C SER A 238 14.99 3.85 29.28
N LYS A 239 16.27 3.54 28.96
CA LYS A 239 17.01 2.40 29.50
C LYS A 239 17.81 2.76 30.76
N GLU A 240 18.25 4.01 30.90
CA GLU A 240 19.01 4.49 32.07
C GLU A 240 18.13 4.81 33.30
N THR A 241 16.85 5.10 33.11
CA THR A 241 15.95 5.46 34.23
C THR A 241 15.52 4.25 35.09
N ILE A 242 15.72 3.00 34.62
CA ILE A 242 15.23 1.79 35.32
C ILE A 242 16.26 1.17 36.29
N GLN A 243 17.53 1.59 36.30
CA GLN A 243 18.56 1.01 37.18
C GLN A 243 19.16 2.01 38.17
N THR A 244 18.35 2.57 39.07
CA THR A 244 18.84 3.02 40.38
C THR A 244 17.73 2.92 41.41
N LYS A 245 17.76 1.86 42.23
CA LYS A 245 17.45 1.85 43.67
C LYS A 245 17.55 0.42 44.22
N ASP A 246 18.60 0.22 45.02
CA ASP A 246 18.69 -0.56 46.27
C ASP A 246 18.05 -1.96 46.36
N GLY A 247 18.72 -3.00 46.88
CA GLY A 247 19.90 -2.96 47.72
C GLY A 247 20.38 -4.35 48.18
N LYS A 248 21.66 -4.33 48.57
CA LYS A 248 22.26 -4.96 49.75
C LYS A 248 21.94 -6.42 50.10
N MET A 249 23.03 -7.20 50.07
CA MET A 249 23.33 -8.47 50.74
C MET A 249 22.73 -8.65 52.15
N LEU A 250 22.38 -9.90 52.51
CA LEU A 250 22.94 -10.78 53.58
C LEU A 250 21.86 -11.85 53.94
N ILE A 251 22.10 -13.17 53.79
CA ILE A 251 22.47 -14.17 54.85
C ILE A 251 21.72 -13.91 56.18
N ASP A 252 20.90 -14.77 56.81
CA ASP A 252 20.60 -16.22 56.77
C ASP A 252 19.10 -16.50 56.49
#